data_AF-A0A7R9A8C8-F1
#
_entry.id   AF-A0A7R9A8C8-F1
#
_cell.length_a   1.000
_cell.length_b   1.000
_cell.length_c   1.000
_cell.angle_alpha   90.00
_cell.angle_beta   90.00
_cell.angle_gamma   90.00
#
_symmetry.space_group_name_H-M   'P 1'
#
loop_
_entity.id
_entity.type
_entity.pdbx_description
1 polymer ?
#
loop_
_entity_poly.entity_id
_entity_poly.type
_entity_poly.pdbx_seq_one_letter_code
_entity_poly.pdbx_strand_id
1 'polypeptide(L)'
;MSCPIIGSVGSRRQGAFSGTEDLQLGMLAAVYTSDEVSRPWLGEVQAIEDGDTVKIHWYMGGYPKSWKPMSGTNSTSSVHRESLLLRGFTLTEKSQRLTSETAAELKRLYQETDDRMTIQQERISEEE
;
A
#
# COMPACT_ATOMS: atom_id res chain seq x y z
N MET A 1 -33.31 -39.54 -24.04
CA MET A 1 -33.24 -38.22 -24.70
C MET A 1 -32.64 -37.28 -23.67
N SER A 2 -31.32 -37.09 -23.70
CA SER A 2 -30.62 -35.93 -24.33
C SER A 2 -30.52 -34.78 -23.31
N CYS A 3 -29.39 -34.18 -22.96
CA CYS A 3 -27.96 -34.26 -23.29
C CYS A 3 -27.17 -33.62 -22.11
N PRO A 4 -25.85 -33.88 -21.98
CA PRO A 4 -24.98 -33.27 -20.98
C PRO A 4 -24.46 -31.89 -21.43
N ILE A 5 -24.04 -31.03 -20.50
CA ILE A 5 -23.19 -29.86 -20.80
C ILE A 5 -21.91 -29.93 -19.97
N ILE A 6 -20.83 -30.22 -20.66
CA ILE A 6 -19.45 -29.91 -20.28
C ILE A 6 -19.25 -28.43 -20.57
N GLY A 7 -18.75 -27.68 -19.60
CA GLY A 7 -18.28 -26.30 -19.76
C GLY A 7 -16.97 -26.11 -19.01
N SER A 8 -15.87 -26.51 -19.65
CA SER A 8 -14.51 -26.23 -19.21
C SER A 8 -14.16 -24.74 -19.39
N VAL A 9 -13.10 -24.33 -18.68
CA VAL A 9 -12.20 -23.20 -19.01
C VAL A 9 -12.66 -21.80 -18.60
N GLY A 10 -11.92 -21.25 -17.63
CA GLY A 10 -11.09 -20.10 -17.98
C GLY A 10 -11.40 -18.79 -17.29
N SER A 11 -10.36 -18.31 -16.60
CA SER A 11 -9.84 -16.96 -16.76
C SER A 11 -10.71 -15.79 -16.31
N ARG A 12 -10.15 -15.16 -15.28
CA ARG A 12 -9.54 -13.82 -15.39
C ARG A 12 -10.47 -12.67 -15.00
N ARG A 13 -10.11 -12.14 -13.82
CA ARG A 13 -10.10 -10.71 -13.46
C ARG A 13 -11.42 -10.00 -13.60
N GLN A 14 -12.19 -9.98 -12.52
CA GLN A 14 -12.98 -8.80 -12.17
C GLN A 14 -12.93 -8.63 -10.65
N GLY A 15 -11.86 -8.01 -10.19
CA GLY A 15 -11.85 -7.20 -9.00
C GLY A 15 -11.14 -5.92 -9.41
N ALA A 16 -11.83 -5.09 -10.20
CA ALA A 16 -11.45 -3.69 -10.24
C ALA A 16 -11.41 -3.24 -8.77
N PHE A 17 -10.26 -2.78 -8.29
CA PHE A 17 -10.14 -2.11 -7.00
C PHE A 17 -10.86 -0.76 -7.13
N SER A 18 -12.19 -0.84 -7.18
CA SER A 18 -13.11 0.28 -7.09
C SER A 18 -13.96 -0.03 -5.86
N GLY A 19 -13.45 0.44 -4.75
CA GLY A 19 -14.08 0.24 -3.46
C GLY A 19 -13.33 1.11 -2.49
N THR A 20 -13.99 2.15 -2.01
CA THR A 20 -13.76 2.72 -0.70
C THR A 20 -13.80 1.60 0.35
N GLU A 21 -12.75 0.76 0.41
CA GLU A 21 -12.64 -0.26 1.44
C GLU A 21 -12.69 0.49 2.78
N ASP A 22 -13.70 0.13 3.58
CA ASP A 22 -13.90 0.67 4.92
C ASP A 22 -12.59 0.60 5.66
N LEU A 23 -11.95 1.75 5.82
CA LEU A 23 -10.73 1.84 6.56
C LEU A 23 -11.06 1.44 8.01
N GLN A 24 -10.38 0.43 8.54
CA GLN A 24 -10.62 -0.04 9.90
C GLN A 24 -9.49 0.40 10.82
N LEU A 25 -9.84 0.65 12.08
CA LEU A 25 -8.86 0.87 13.14
C LEU A 25 -8.01 -0.40 13.33
N GLY A 26 -6.70 -0.24 13.48
CA GLY A 26 -5.72 -1.33 13.57
C GLY A 26 -5.32 -1.93 12.21
N MET A 27 -5.84 -1.42 11.10
CA MET A 27 -5.47 -1.87 9.76
C MET A 27 -4.09 -1.34 9.37
N LEU A 28 -3.23 -2.18 8.77
CA LEU A 28 -1.99 -1.71 8.17
C LEU A 28 -2.22 -1.18 6.76
N ALA A 29 -1.55 -0.08 6.46
CA ALA A 29 -1.55 0.58 5.17
C ALA A 29 -0.13 0.99 4.76
N ALA A 30 0.12 0.97 3.45
CA ALA A 30 1.28 1.60 2.85
C ALA A 30 0.88 3.01 2.39
N VAL A 31 1.64 4.01 2.79
CA VAL A 31 1.36 5.42 2.59
C VAL A 31 2.46 6.05 1.75
N TYR A 32 2.05 6.81 0.76
CA TYR A 32 2.94 7.66 -0.03
C TYR A 32 2.90 9.09 0.51
N THR A 33 4.03 9.59 0.97
CA THR A 33 4.20 10.97 1.43
C THR A 33 4.93 11.77 0.35
N SER A 34 4.27 12.80 -0.18
CA SER A 34 4.80 13.64 -1.27
C SER A 34 6.10 14.38 -0.92
N ASP A 35 6.37 14.59 0.36
CA ASP A 35 7.50 15.38 0.88
C ASP A 35 8.84 14.62 0.90
N GLU A 36 8.82 13.30 0.81
CA GLU A 36 10.04 12.52 0.68
C GLU A 36 10.05 11.82 -0.67
N VAL A 37 11.17 11.95 -1.38
CA VAL A 37 11.57 11.13 -2.55
C VAL A 37 11.76 9.64 -2.15
N SER A 38 11.13 9.22 -1.05
CA SER A 38 11.36 8.00 -0.32
C SER A 38 10.09 7.18 -0.35
N ARG A 39 10.16 6.09 -1.12
CA ARG A 39 9.59 4.76 -0.83
C ARG A 39 8.37 4.75 0.11
N PRO A 40 7.21 4.19 -0.32
CA PRO A 40 6.02 4.22 0.51
C PRO A 40 6.25 3.61 1.89
N TRP A 41 5.93 4.39 2.91
CA TRP A 41 6.09 4.05 4.31
C TRP A 41 4.95 3.17 4.78
N LEU A 42 5.21 2.35 5.78
CA LEU A 42 4.22 1.43 6.32
C LEU A 42 3.68 2.00 7.62
N GLY A 43 2.38 1.90 7.84
CA GLY A 43 1.77 2.43 9.04
C GLY A 43 0.44 1.78 9.38
N GLU A 44 0.03 1.91 10.63
CA GLU A 44 -1.21 1.35 11.17
C GLU A 44 -2.22 2.45 11.46
N VAL A 45 -3.47 2.25 11.04
CA VAL A 45 -4.57 3.19 11.24
C VAL A 45 -4.96 3.23 12.72
N GLN A 46 -4.75 4.37 13.38
CA GLN A 46 -5.09 4.60 14.78
C GLN A 46 -6.43 5.32 14.95
N ALA A 47 -6.75 6.24 14.04
CA ALA A 47 -8.01 6.99 14.07
C ALA A 47 -8.42 7.43 12.66
N ILE A 48 -9.72 7.69 12.49
CA ILE A 48 -10.30 8.25 11.27
C ILE A 48 -10.93 9.57 11.70
N GLU A 49 -10.28 10.69 11.36
CA GLU A 49 -10.57 11.99 11.97
C GLU A 49 -11.74 12.70 11.28
N ASP A 50 -11.84 12.65 9.93
CA ASP A 50 -12.89 13.39 9.21
C ASP A 50 -13.33 12.72 7.88
N GLY A 51 -13.31 11.39 7.83
CA GLY A 51 -13.71 10.62 6.63
C GLY A 51 -12.75 10.74 5.43
N ASP A 52 -11.90 11.76 5.39
CA ASP A 52 -10.84 11.97 4.41
C ASP A 52 -9.44 11.84 5.02
N THR A 53 -9.28 12.25 6.28
CA THR A 53 -8.01 12.19 7.02
C THR A 53 -7.96 11.00 7.97
N VAL A 54 -6.80 10.36 8.03
CA VAL A 54 -6.54 9.20 8.87
C VAL A 54 -5.27 9.40 9.68
N LYS A 55 -5.34 9.08 10.96
CA LYS A 55 -4.19 9.11 11.85
C LYS A 55 -3.49 7.76 11.77
N ILE A 56 -2.22 7.79 11.38
CA ILE A 56 -1.40 6.60 11.18
C ILE A 56 -0.26 6.57 12.17
N HIS A 57 0.00 5.41 12.75
CA HIS A 57 1.21 5.10 13.50
C HIS A 57 2.24 4.46 12.57
N TRP A 58 3.39 5.10 12.40
CA TRP A 58 4.42 4.68 11.47
C TRP A 58 5.16 3.45 11.94
N TYR A 59 5.52 2.60 11.00
CA TYR A 59 6.41 1.47 11.20
C TYR A 59 7.75 1.79 10.55
N MET A 60 8.82 1.66 11.31
CA MET A 60 10.18 1.72 10.81
C MET A 60 10.64 0.34 10.37
N GLY A 61 11.22 0.29 9.18
CA GLY A 61 11.69 -0.95 8.58
C GLY A 61 12.02 -0.71 7.12
N GLY A 62 11.99 -1.77 6.35
CA GLY A 62 12.12 -1.69 4.91
C GLY A 62 12.10 -3.08 4.35
N TYR A 63 11.70 -3.24 3.10
CA TYR A 63 11.84 -4.53 2.45
C TYR A 63 13.35 -4.87 2.30
N PRO A 64 13.88 -6.03 2.78
CA PRO A 64 13.25 -7.21 3.39
C PRO A 64 13.41 -7.35 4.94
N LYS A 65 13.76 -6.26 5.63
CA LYS A 65 13.88 -6.18 7.08
C LYS A 65 12.51 -6.27 7.77
N SER A 66 12.52 -6.65 9.04
CA SER A 66 11.31 -6.63 9.87
C SER A 66 10.85 -5.20 10.10
N TRP A 67 9.53 -5.01 10.06
CA TRP A 67 8.89 -3.75 10.38
C TRP A 67 8.63 -3.68 11.88
N LYS A 68 8.92 -2.53 12.50
CA LYS A 68 8.69 -2.29 13.93
C LYS A 68 7.94 -0.98 14.11
N PRO A 69 6.99 -0.90 15.07
CA PRO A 69 6.32 0.35 15.37
C PRO A 69 7.35 1.41 15.76
N MET A 70 7.21 2.61 15.21
CA MET A 70 8.06 3.74 15.52
C MET A 70 7.72 4.21 16.94
N SER A 71 8.72 4.34 17.81
CA SER A 71 8.51 4.89 19.15
C SER A 71 8.94 6.35 19.21
N GLY A 72 8.11 7.22 19.79
CA GLY A 72 8.45 8.63 20.04
C GLY A 72 7.33 9.59 19.67
N THR A 73 7.57 10.89 19.89
CA THR A 73 6.58 11.95 19.71
C THR A 73 6.13 12.12 18.25
N ASN A 74 6.99 11.75 17.29
CA ASN A 74 6.72 11.83 15.85
C ASN A 74 6.32 10.47 15.24
N SER A 75 5.92 9.51 16.07
CA SER A 75 5.52 8.17 15.62
C SER A 75 4.16 8.12 14.93
N THR A 76 3.36 9.18 15.05
CA THR A 76 2.05 9.26 14.43
C THR A 76 1.93 10.52 13.58
N SER A 77 1.26 10.40 12.44
CA SER A 77 0.93 11.54 11.58
C SER A 77 -0.46 11.38 11.00
N SER A 78 -1.12 12.49 10.73
CA SER A 78 -2.39 12.50 9.99
C SER A 78 -2.08 12.60 8.50
N VAL A 79 -2.66 11.70 7.71
CA VAL A 79 -2.47 11.64 6.26
C VAL A 79 -3.82 11.54 5.56
N HIS A 80 -3.90 12.00 4.32
CA HIS A 80 -5.11 11.84 3.51
C HIS A 80 -5.28 10.39 3.07
N ARG A 81 -6.53 9.94 2.97
CA ARG A 81 -6.88 8.60 2.47
C ARG A 81 -6.39 8.37 1.05
N GLU A 82 -6.29 9.41 0.24
CA GLU A 82 -5.75 9.33 -1.12
C GLU A 82 -4.26 8.96 -1.15
N SER A 83 -3.51 9.26 -0.08
CA SER A 83 -2.10 8.90 0.07
C SER A 83 -1.89 7.41 0.37
N LEU A 84 -2.95 6.66 0.68
CA LEU A 84 -2.86 5.23 1.01
C LEU A 84 -2.85 4.37 -0.26
N LEU A 85 -1.70 3.78 -0.58
CA LEU A 85 -1.49 2.97 -1.79
C LEU A 85 -1.93 1.51 -1.62
N LEU A 86 -1.69 0.93 -0.44
CA LEU A 86 -2.04 -0.47 -0.12
C LEU A 86 -2.67 -0.50 1.26
N ARG A 87 -3.72 -1.30 1.46
CA ARG A 87 -4.53 -1.33 2.70
C ARG A 87 -4.89 -2.77 3.04
N GLY A 88 -5.33 -3.02 4.28
CA GLY A 88 -5.96 -4.29 4.66
C GLY A 88 -5.02 -5.49 4.79
N PHE A 89 -3.70 -5.28 4.78
CA PHE A 89 -2.75 -6.38 4.90
C PHE A 89 -2.25 -6.56 6.33
N THR A 90 -1.63 -7.69 6.61
CA THR A 90 -1.12 -8.03 7.94
C THR A 90 0.36 -8.42 7.87
N LEU A 91 1.12 -8.07 8.92
CA LEU A 91 2.45 -8.61 9.11
C LEU A 91 2.36 -10.03 9.67
N THR A 92 3.31 -10.87 9.28
CA THR A 92 3.45 -12.22 9.84
C THR A 92 3.84 -12.14 11.32
N GLU A 93 3.05 -12.76 12.20
CA GLU A 93 3.26 -12.72 13.66
C GLU A 93 4.67 -13.15 14.08
N LYS A 94 5.23 -14.16 13.40
CA LYS A 94 6.53 -14.73 13.74
C LYS A 94 7.74 -13.87 13.38
N SER A 95 7.62 -12.99 12.38
CA SER A 95 8.78 -12.31 11.81
C SER A 95 8.58 -10.81 11.61
N GLN A 96 7.37 -10.31 11.86
CA GLN A 96 6.95 -8.93 11.58
C GLN A 96 7.31 -8.53 10.14
N ARG A 97 7.14 -9.49 9.22
CA ARG A 97 7.44 -9.37 7.79
C ARG A 97 6.14 -9.42 7.00
N LEU A 98 6.13 -8.74 5.87
CA LEU A 98 5.02 -8.85 4.91
C LEU A 98 4.92 -10.30 4.40
N THR A 99 3.70 -10.72 4.10
CA THR A 99 3.49 -11.96 3.35
C THR A 99 4.13 -11.84 1.98
N SER A 100 4.46 -12.96 1.32
CA SER A 100 5.08 -12.93 0.00
C SER A 100 4.22 -12.20 -1.04
N GLU A 101 2.90 -12.30 -0.93
CA GLU A 101 1.94 -11.62 -1.81
C GLU A 101 1.95 -10.11 -1.58
N THR A 102 1.77 -9.67 -0.33
CA THR A 102 1.81 -8.25 0.03
C THR A 102 3.19 -7.63 -0.27
N ALA A 103 4.26 -8.39 -0.08
CA ALA A 103 5.61 -7.95 -0.42
C ALA A 103 5.79 -7.77 -1.93
N ALA A 104 5.23 -8.65 -2.75
CA ALA A 104 5.28 -8.53 -4.20
C ALA A 104 4.48 -7.30 -4.68
N GLU A 105 3.30 -7.08 -4.11
CA GLU A 105 2.47 -5.92 -4.45
C GLU A 105 3.11 -4.61 -3.99
N LEU A 106 3.65 -4.57 -2.77
CA LEU A 106 4.39 -3.41 -2.29
C LEU A 106 5.62 -3.16 -3.16
N LYS A 107 6.39 -4.19 -3.51
CA LYS A 107 7.54 -4.05 -4.43
C LYS A 107 7.11 -3.47 -5.78
N ARG A 108 5.96 -3.88 -6.30
CA ARG A 108 5.41 -3.35 -7.55
C ARG A 108 5.05 -1.87 -7.41
N LEU A 109 4.39 -1.48 -6.33
CA LEU A 109 4.07 -0.07 -6.03
C LEU A 109 5.34 0.78 -5.89
N TYR A 110 6.40 0.24 -5.27
CA TYR A 110 7.70 0.88 -5.20
C TYR A 110 8.29 1.11 -6.60
N GLN A 111 8.27 0.09 -7.46
CA GLN A 111 8.80 0.21 -8.83
C GLN A 111 7.99 1.20 -9.66
N GLU A 112 6.66 1.17 -9.58
CA GLU A 112 5.79 2.09 -10.31
C GLU A 112 5.99 3.55 -9.87
N THR A 113 6.24 3.77 -8.58
CA THR A 113 6.56 5.10 -8.04
C THR A 113 7.92 5.58 -8.57
N ASP A 114 8.94 4.71 -8.58
CA ASP A 114 10.27 4.99 -9.09
C ASP A 114 10.25 5.32 -10.59
N ASP A 115 9.56 4.51 -11.40
CA ASP A 115 9.41 4.71 -12.84
C ASP A 115 8.69 6.04 -13.15
N ARG A 116 7.65 6.41 -12.38
CA ARG A 116 6.97 7.71 -12.51
C ARG A 116 7.88 8.89 -12.18
N MET A 117 8.79 8.73 -11.22
CA MET A 117 9.79 9.75 -10.88
C MET A 117 10.83 9.90 -11.99
N THR A 118 11.32 8.80 -12.57
CA THR A 118 12.26 8.83 -13.71
C THR A 118 11.66 9.60 -14.90
N ILE A 119 10.40 9.34 -15.25
CA ILE A 119 9.72 10.01 -16.37
C ILE A 119 9.54 11.52 -16.13
N GLN A 120 9.28 11.93 -14.88
CA GLN A 120 9.18 13.35 -14.52
C GLN A 120 10.52 14.07 -14.64
N GLN A 121 11.61 13.41 -14.23
CA GLN A 121 12.96 13.97 -14.27
C GLN A 121 13.45 14.18 -15.71
N GLU A 122 13.15 13.24 -16.62
CA GLU A 122 13.58 13.29 -18.03
C GLU A 122 12.89 14.42 -18.80
N ARG A 123 11.61 14.69 -18.53
CA ARG A 123 10.85 15.80 -19.13
C ARG A 123 11.34 17.19 -18.70
N ILE A 124 11.91 17.31 -17.50
CA ILE A 124 12.46 18.58 -17.00
C ILE A 124 13.80 18.90 -17.67
N SER A 125 14.55 17.88 -18.12
CA SER A 125 15.83 18.05 -18.80
C SER A 125 15.74 18.28 -20.32
N GLU A 126 14.57 18.07 -20.94
CA GLU A 126 14.33 18.39 -22.36
C GLU A 126 13.78 19.80 -22.60
N GLU A 127 13.41 20.53 -21.53
CA GLU A 127 12.95 21.93 -21.59
C GLU A 127 14.03 22.97 -21.18
N GLU A 128 15.28 22.55 -20.93
CA GLU A 128 16.46 23.44 -20.81
C GLU A 128 17.33 23.43 -22.07
#